data_AF-A0AAN9IKT9-F1
#
_entry.id   AF-A0AAN9IKT9-F1
#
_cell.length_a   1.000
_cell.length_b   1.000
_cell.length_c   1.000
_cell.angle_alpha   90.00
_cell.angle_beta   90.00
_cell.angle_gamma   90.00
#
_symmetry.space_group_name_H-M   'P 1'
#
loop_
_entity.id
_entity.type
_entity.pdbx_description
1 polymer ?
#
loop_
_entity_poly.entity_id
_entity_poly.type
_entity_poly.pdbx_seq_one_letter_code
_entity_poly.pdbx_strand_id
1 'polypeptide(L)'
;MEEDSINGSVSKTTQELAMEGQKYLEETTEYAFQILSSMNDELCNPVLWFTSPSSSTTTSPHPNATTSNGDAASDNSNHHGKSGGGGAGGALEEALFRYKNAVASLRTTLAAIPNSHKAKAFDSGSTASPEDVEEIEKLEERASSLRKEVAKKNLHLKILIDQLRDLITDISTWQSPCTT
;
A
#
# COMPACT_ATOMS: atom_id res chain seq x y z
N MET A 1 -38.69 -10.99 8.73
CA MET A 1 -39.07 -9.93 9.68
C MET A 1 -37.98 -9.90 10.72
N GLU A 2 -36.85 -9.30 10.36
CA GLU A 2 -36.55 -7.85 10.43
C GLU A 2 -35.94 -7.56 11.81
N GLU A 3 -34.61 -7.38 11.85
CA GLU A 3 -33.92 -6.07 12.02
C GLU A 3 -33.72 -5.80 13.53
N ASP A 4 -32.55 -5.44 14.06
CA ASP A 4 -31.64 -4.44 13.52
C ASP A 4 -30.20 -4.64 13.97
N SER A 5 -29.32 -4.45 13.00
CA SER A 5 -27.88 -4.34 13.13
C SER A 5 -27.55 -2.89 13.48
N ILE A 6 -27.13 -2.63 14.72
CA ILE A 6 -26.51 -1.35 15.09
C ILE A 6 -25.23 -1.64 15.87
N ASN A 7 -24.29 -2.24 15.14
CA ASN A 7 -22.89 -2.11 15.51
C ASN A 7 -22.52 -0.65 15.20
N GLY A 8 -22.62 0.19 16.22
CA GLY A 8 -22.40 1.63 16.13
C GLY A 8 -21.14 1.93 15.33
N SER A 9 -21.29 2.75 14.29
CA SER A 9 -20.20 3.24 13.46
C SER A 9 -19.24 4.05 14.34
N VAL A 10 -18.24 3.38 14.89
CA VAL A 10 -17.03 4.06 15.35
C VAL A 10 -16.48 4.73 14.10
N SER A 11 -16.63 6.05 14.03
CA SER A 11 -16.16 6.83 12.89
C SER A 11 -14.64 6.78 12.93
N LYS A 12 -14.04 5.85 12.16
CA LYS A 12 -12.60 5.72 12.03
C LYS A 12 -12.00 7.08 11.70
N THR A 13 -10.93 7.43 12.41
CA THR A 13 -10.29 8.72 12.19
C THR A 13 -9.65 8.76 10.80
N THR A 14 -9.47 9.95 10.23
CA THR A 14 -8.80 10.10 8.92
C THR A 14 -7.40 9.47 8.94
N GLN A 15 -6.69 9.54 10.07
CA GLN A 15 -5.37 8.92 10.25
C GLN A 15 -5.46 7.38 10.24
N GLU A 16 -6.44 6.80 10.92
CA GLU A 16 -6.68 5.35 10.88
C GLU A 16 -7.01 4.86 9.47
N LEU A 17 -7.88 5.59 8.75
CA LEU A 17 -8.20 5.28 7.35
C LEU A 17 -6.98 5.41 6.44
N ALA A 18 -6.08 6.36 6.70
CA ALA A 18 -4.84 6.50 5.94
C ALA A 18 -3.88 5.32 6.18
N MET A 19 -3.70 4.90 7.44
CA MET A 19 -2.86 3.74 7.78
C MET A 19 -3.45 2.44 7.22
N GLU A 20 -4.77 2.25 7.32
CA GLU A 20 -5.47 1.10 6.74
C GLU A 20 -5.40 1.10 5.21
N GLY A 21 -5.52 2.28 4.59
CA GLY A 21 -5.35 2.44 3.14
C GLY A 21 -3.93 2.10 2.68
N GLN A 22 -2.91 2.50 3.43
CA GLN A 22 -1.52 2.11 3.16
C GLN A 22 -1.34 0.60 3.23
N LYS A 23 -1.86 -0.05 4.29
CA LYS A 23 -1.80 -1.49 4.44
C LYS A 23 -2.44 -2.22 3.25
N TYR A 24 -3.65 -1.85 2.85
CA TYR A 24 -4.33 -2.50 1.72
C TYR A 24 -3.62 -2.25 0.37
N LEU A 25 -2.92 -1.13 0.22
CA LEU A 25 -2.09 -0.87 -0.96
C LEU A 25 -0.89 -1.83 -1.02
N GLU A 26 -0.22 -2.05 0.10
CA GLU A 26 0.89 -3.00 0.21
C GLU A 26 0.42 -4.42 -0.07
N GLU A 27 -0.69 -4.86 0.55
CA GLU A 27 -1.30 -6.18 0.30
C GLU A 27 -1.72 -6.36 -1.17
N THR A 28 -2.33 -5.34 -1.78
CA THR A 28 -2.70 -5.36 -3.21
C THR A 28 -1.48 -5.56 -4.10
N THR A 29 -0.39 -4.88 -3.76
CA THR A 29 0.88 -4.97 -4.51
C THR A 29 1.47 -6.37 -4.37
N GLU A 30 1.51 -6.91 -3.15
CA GLU A 30 2.01 -8.26 -2.88
C GLU A 30 1.21 -9.34 -3.62
N TYR A 31 -0.13 -9.29 -3.57
CA TYR A 31 -0.96 -10.25 -4.30
C TYR A 31 -0.83 -10.12 -5.83
N ALA A 32 -0.62 -8.90 -6.35
CA ALA A 32 -0.32 -8.72 -7.77
C ALA A 32 0.98 -9.41 -8.17
N PHE A 33 2.04 -9.27 -7.37
CA PHE A 33 3.29 -9.99 -7.58
C PHE A 33 3.11 -11.50 -7.49
N GLN A 34 2.29 -11.99 -6.55
CA GLN A 34 2.01 -13.42 -6.42
C GLN A 34 1.25 -13.98 -7.63
N ILE A 35 0.28 -13.24 -8.18
CA ILE A 35 -0.41 -13.60 -9.43
C ILE A 35 0.59 -13.72 -10.58
N LEU A 36 1.42 -12.70 -10.79
CA LEU A 36 2.41 -12.69 -11.87
C LEU A 36 3.41 -13.84 -11.72
N SER A 37 3.85 -14.11 -10.49
CA SER A 37 4.78 -15.20 -10.20
C SER A 37 4.13 -16.56 -10.45
N SER A 38 2.90 -16.77 -9.98
CA SER A 38 2.15 -18.01 -10.21
C SER A 38 1.86 -18.24 -11.70
N MET A 39 1.51 -17.19 -12.44
CA MET A 39 1.34 -17.26 -13.90
C MET A 39 2.66 -17.60 -14.58
N ASN A 40 3.76 -16.98 -14.16
CA ASN A 40 5.08 -17.26 -14.70
C ASN A 40 5.50 -18.72 -14.44
N ASP A 41 5.25 -19.25 -13.24
CA ASP A 41 5.56 -20.64 -12.88
C ASP A 41 4.74 -21.63 -13.70
N GLU A 42 3.46 -21.35 -13.94
CA GLU A 42 2.60 -22.20 -14.77
C GLU A 42 3.02 -22.15 -16.25
N LEU A 43 3.27 -20.95 -16.77
CA LEU A 43 3.71 -20.77 -18.15
C LEU A 43 5.09 -21.37 -18.37
N CYS A 44 6.03 -21.24 -17.43
CA CYS A 44 7.39 -21.73 -17.59
C CYS A 44 7.58 -23.20 -17.19
N ASN A 45 6.53 -23.92 -16.82
CA ASN A 45 6.65 -25.33 -16.42
C ASN A 45 6.65 -26.25 -17.65
N PRO A 46 7.80 -26.85 -18.02
CA PRO A 46 7.89 -27.70 -19.21
C PRO A 46 7.04 -28.97 -19.10
N VAL A 47 6.75 -29.44 -17.88
CA VAL A 47 5.92 -30.64 -17.66
C VAL A 47 4.49 -30.45 -18.16
N LEU A 48 3.96 -29.22 -18.07
CA LEU A 48 2.62 -28.89 -18.55
C LEU A 48 2.55 -28.85 -20.08
N TRP A 49 3.65 -28.54 -20.74
CA TRP A 49 3.74 -28.49 -22.20
C TRP A 49 3.86 -29.87 -22.86
N PHE A 50 4.39 -30.88 -22.14
CA PHE A 50 4.62 -32.23 -22.68
C PHE A 50 3.47 -33.23 -22.41
N THR A 51 2.31 -32.78 -21.95
CA THR A 51 1.14 -33.67 -21.81
C THR A 51 0.50 -33.94 -23.18
N SER A 52 0.95 -34.99 -23.85
CA SER A 52 0.27 -35.54 -25.02
C SER A 52 -1.09 -36.11 -24.59
N PRO A 53 -2.22 -35.76 -25.24
CA PRO A 53 -3.52 -36.33 -24.91
C PRO A 53 -3.57 -37.75 -25.48
N SER A 54 -3.18 -38.75 -24.68
CA SER A 54 -3.56 -40.14 -24.96
C SER A 54 -5.06 -40.26 -24.77
N SER A 55 -5.78 -39.95 -25.85
CA SER A 55 -7.22 -40.10 -25.96
C SER A 55 -7.57 -41.58 -25.72
N SER A 56 -8.42 -41.81 -24.74
CA SER A 56 -9.11 -43.07 -24.54
C SER A 56 -10.01 -43.37 -25.74
N THR A 57 -9.66 -44.33 -26.60
CA THR A 57 -10.64 -45.13 -27.36
C THR A 57 -10.03 -46.40 -27.97
N THR A 58 -10.73 -47.52 -27.70
CA THR A 58 -10.99 -48.69 -28.57
C THR A 58 -9.87 -49.70 -28.92
N THR A 59 -9.97 -50.85 -28.24
CA THR A 59 -9.97 -52.22 -28.79
C THR A 59 -8.94 -52.62 -29.85
N SER A 60 -7.97 -53.47 -29.48
CA SER A 60 -7.72 -54.79 -30.11
C SER A 60 -6.48 -55.51 -29.52
N PRO A 61 -6.38 -56.85 -29.62
CA PRO A 61 -5.71 -57.69 -28.63
C PRO A 61 -4.34 -58.22 -29.08
N HIS A 62 -3.40 -58.42 -28.14
CA HIS A 62 -2.44 -59.51 -28.27
C HIS A 62 -2.02 -60.05 -26.89
N PRO A 63 -1.87 -61.38 -26.72
CA PRO A 63 -1.87 -62.03 -25.43
C PRO A 63 -0.44 -62.24 -24.92
N ASN A 64 -0.21 -61.97 -23.63
CA ASN A 64 0.59 -62.90 -22.83
C ASN A 64 0.36 -62.69 -21.32
N ALA A 65 -0.20 -63.73 -20.72
CA ALA A 65 0.02 -64.23 -19.38
C ALA A 65 -0.50 -63.46 -18.12
N THR A 66 -1.33 -64.23 -17.41
CA THR A 66 -1.42 -64.40 -15.93
C THR A 66 -2.44 -63.58 -15.13
N THR A 67 -3.65 -64.14 -15.04
CA THR A 67 -4.44 -64.43 -13.81
C THR A 67 -4.70 -63.31 -12.79
N SER A 68 -5.95 -62.84 -12.69
CA SER A 68 -6.88 -63.24 -11.59
C SER A 68 -8.21 -62.48 -11.71
N ASN A 69 -9.31 -63.22 -11.69
CA ASN A 69 -10.67 -62.70 -11.61
C ASN A 69 -10.97 -62.18 -10.20
N GLY A 70 -11.75 -61.11 -10.12
CA GLY A 70 -12.40 -60.64 -8.91
C GLY A 70 -13.41 -59.55 -9.24
N ASP A 71 -14.64 -59.96 -9.57
CA ASP A 71 -15.82 -59.10 -9.64
C ASP A 71 -16.37 -58.91 -8.22
N ALA A 72 -16.56 -57.66 -7.80
CA ALA A 72 -17.33 -57.31 -6.62
C ALA A 72 -17.78 -55.84 -6.70
N ALA A 73 -19.06 -55.65 -7.00
CA ALA A 73 -19.75 -54.40 -6.81
C ALA A 73 -19.96 -54.10 -5.31
N SER A 74 -20.00 -52.79 -5.03
CA SER A 74 -20.73 -52.11 -3.95
C SER A 74 -19.96 -51.66 -2.69
N ASP A 75 -19.93 -50.32 -2.60
CA ASP A 75 -20.19 -49.47 -1.44
C ASP A 75 -19.18 -49.44 -0.28
N ASN A 76 -18.47 -48.32 -0.13
CA ASN A 76 -18.41 -47.63 1.15
C ASN A 76 -17.94 -46.18 1.00
N SER A 77 -18.62 -45.30 1.74
CA SER A 77 -18.30 -43.94 2.14
C SER A 77 -16.85 -43.45 1.94
N ASN A 78 -16.68 -42.27 1.32
CA ASN A 78 -15.83 -41.21 1.88
C ASN A 78 -15.84 -39.90 1.05
N HIS A 79 -16.12 -38.80 1.76
CA HIS A 79 -15.62 -37.45 1.51
C HIS A 79 -15.84 -36.83 0.12
N HIS A 80 -17.00 -36.18 -0.08
CA HIS A 80 -17.06 -35.02 -0.97
C HIS A 80 -16.32 -33.85 -0.29
N GLY A 81 -15.00 -33.89 -0.42
CA GLY A 81 -14.06 -33.04 0.28
C GLY A 81 -12.65 -33.46 -0.09
N LYS A 82 -12.35 -33.50 -1.38
CA LYS A 82 -10.99 -33.63 -1.89
C LYS A 82 -10.90 -32.94 -3.24
N SER A 83 -10.65 -31.63 -3.18
CA SER A 83 -9.75 -30.99 -4.12
C SER A 83 -8.51 -31.89 -4.23
N GLY A 84 -8.39 -32.55 -5.36
CA GLY A 84 -7.52 -33.71 -5.55
C GLY A 84 -7.04 -33.78 -6.99
N GLY A 85 -6.49 -32.67 -7.47
CA GLY A 85 -5.66 -32.60 -8.66
C GLY A 85 -4.50 -31.67 -8.35
N GLY A 86 -3.34 -32.23 -8.01
CA GLY A 86 -2.12 -31.47 -7.80
C GLY A 86 -1.74 -30.74 -9.08
N GLY A 87 -1.89 -29.42 -9.08
CA GLY A 87 -1.52 -28.54 -10.17
C GLY A 87 -1.79 -27.09 -9.76
N ALA A 88 -0.83 -26.22 -10.08
CA ALA A 88 -0.71 -24.79 -9.83
C ALA A 88 -1.98 -23.88 -9.85
N GLY A 89 -3.17 -24.37 -10.23
CA GLY A 89 -4.38 -23.55 -10.38
C GLY A 89 -5.00 -23.03 -9.08
N GLY A 90 -4.76 -23.68 -7.94
CA GLY A 90 -5.28 -23.23 -6.65
C GLY A 90 -4.59 -21.97 -6.11
N ALA A 91 -3.27 -21.85 -6.35
CA ALA A 91 -2.49 -20.71 -5.87
C ALA A 91 -2.79 -19.44 -6.68
N LEU A 92 -2.96 -19.58 -8.00
CA LEU A 92 -3.35 -18.47 -8.87
C LEU A 92 -4.75 -17.96 -8.52
N GLU A 93 -5.73 -18.85 -8.40
CA GLU A 93 -7.11 -18.44 -8.08
C GLU A 93 -7.21 -17.83 -6.68
N GLU A 94 -6.48 -18.36 -5.69
CA GLU A 94 -6.42 -17.77 -4.34
C GLU A 94 -5.77 -16.38 -4.34
N ALA A 95 -4.64 -16.20 -5.05
CA ALA A 95 -3.98 -14.90 -5.16
C ALA A 95 -4.89 -13.87 -5.84
N LEU A 96 -5.64 -14.31 -6.86
CA LEU A 96 -6.61 -13.48 -7.59
C LEU A 96 -7.80 -13.10 -6.70
N PHE A 97 -8.32 -14.03 -5.91
CA PHE A 97 -9.36 -13.77 -4.92
C PHE A 97 -8.90 -12.73 -3.87
N ARG A 98 -7.71 -12.91 -3.30
CA ARG A 98 -7.16 -11.97 -2.30
C ARG A 98 -6.85 -10.60 -2.89
N TYR A 99 -6.29 -10.54 -4.10
CA TYR A 99 -6.09 -9.29 -4.81
C TYR A 99 -7.40 -8.51 -4.98
N LYS A 100 -8.47 -9.18 -5.45
CA LYS A 100 -9.80 -8.55 -5.58
C LYS A 100 -10.31 -8.01 -4.25
N ASN A 101 -10.15 -8.77 -3.17
CA ASN A 101 -10.61 -8.37 -1.83
C ASN A 101 -9.80 -7.20 -1.25
N ALA A 102 -8.48 -7.21 -1.40
CA ALA A 102 -7.60 -6.12 -0.99
C ALA A 102 -7.91 -4.83 -1.75
N VAL A 103 -8.14 -4.92 -3.06
CA VAL A 103 -8.56 -3.78 -3.89
C VAL A 103 -9.94 -3.26 -3.48
N ALA A 104 -10.90 -4.15 -3.17
CA ALA A 104 -12.22 -3.74 -2.69
C ALA A 104 -12.13 -3.00 -1.34
N SER A 105 -11.31 -3.51 -0.43
CA SER A 105 -11.03 -2.88 0.86
C SER A 105 -10.37 -1.52 0.69
N LEU A 106 -9.33 -1.41 -0.16
CA LEU A 106 -8.67 -0.15 -0.48
C LEU A 106 -9.65 0.89 -1.04
N ARG A 107 -10.51 0.50 -1.99
CA ARG A 107 -11.54 1.38 -2.56
C ARG A 107 -12.54 1.84 -1.50
N THR A 108 -12.94 0.95 -0.60
CA THR A 108 -13.85 1.27 0.51
C THR A 108 -13.22 2.29 1.45
N THR A 109 -11.96 2.09 1.83
CA THR A 109 -11.21 3.02 2.68
C THR A 109 -11.06 4.39 2.01
N LEU A 110 -10.69 4.43 0.72
CA LEU A 110 -10.60 5.68 -0.04
C LEU A 110 -11.94 6.42 -0.14
N ALA A 111 -13.05 5.70 -0.32
CA ALA A 111 -14.39 6.28 -0.32
C ALA A 111 -14.82 6.78 1.07
N ALA A 112 -14.29 6.21 2.15
CA ALA A 112 -14.57 6.64 3.51
C ALA A 112 -13.81 7.91 3.91
N ILE A 113 -12.63 8.18 3.33
CA ILE A 113 -11.81 9.37 3.66
C ILE A 113 -12.59 10.69 3.54
N PRO A 114 -13.27 11.01 2.41
CA PRO A 114 -14.06 12.24 2.29
C PRO A 114 -15.19 12.34 3.33
N ASN A 115 -15.74 11.20 3.75
CA ASN A 115 -16.82 11.14 4.73
C ASN A 115 -16.30 11.27 6.17
N SER A 116 -15.05 10.86 6.45
CA SER A 116 -14.39 11.11 7.74
C SER A 116 -14.23 12.62 8.02
N HIS A 117 -14.01 13.42 6.97
CA HIS A 117 -14.00 14.88 7.07
C HIS A 117 -15.39 15.47 7.28
N LYS A 118 -16.44 14.88 6.70
CA LYS A 118 -17.83 15.33 6.90
C LYS A 118 -18.39 14.97 8.27
N ALA A 119 -18.03 13.82 8.83
CA ALA A 119 -18.32 13.49 10.23
C ALA A 119 -17.67 14.50 11.19
N LYS A 120 -16.43 14.92 10.90
CA LYS A 120 -15.76 16.04 11.57
C LYS A 120 -16.34 17.44 11.24
N ALA A 121 -17.16 17.58 10.20
CA ALA A 121 -17.79 18.84 9.82
C ALA A 121 -19.22 19.00 10.37
N PHE A 122 -19.90 17.90 10.71
CA PHE A 122 -21.10 17.98 11.56
C PHE A 122 -20.73 18.16 13.04
N ASP A 123 -19.53 17.73 13.42
CA ASP A 123 -18.82 18.14 14.64
C ASP A 123 -17.90 19.35 14.38
N SER A 124 -18.39 20.33 13.59
CA SER A 124 -17.71 21.63 13.41
C SER A 124 -17.81 22.50 14.67
N GLY A 125 -17.53 21.90 15.82
CA GLY A 125 -16.75 22.51 16.89
C GLY A 125 -15.37 21.87 16.84
N SER A 126 -14.51 22.38 15.97
CA SER A 126 -13.08 22.07 15.94
C SER A 126 -12.53 22.02 17.37
N THR A 127 -12.19 20.83 17.85
CA THR A 127 -11.15 20.72 18.87
C THR A 127 -10.10 19.78 18.31
N ALA A 128 -8.96 20.35 17.93
CA ALA A 128 -7.73 19.62 18.24
C ALA A 128 -7.81 19.29 19.74
N SER A 129 -7.27 18.15 20.19
CA SER A 129 -7.18 17.87 21.62
C SER A 129 -6.64 19.14 22.32
N PRO A 130 -7.10 19.53 23.53
CA PRO A 130 -6.57 20.72 24.20
C PRO A 130 -5.03 20.76 24.19
N GLU A 131 -4.41 19.59 24.28
CA GLU A 131 -2.98 19.34 24.15
C GLU A 131 -2.42 19.63 22.75
N ASP A 132 -3.12 19.22 21.68
CA ASP A 132 -2.72 19.46 20.30
C ASP A 132 -2.90 20.95 19.91
N VAL A 133 -3.95 21.63 20.41
CA VAL A 133 -4.14 23.08 20.17
C VAL A 133 -3.04 23.89 20.83
N GLU A 134 -2.71 23.56 22.09
CA GLU A 134 -1.63 24.22 22.84
C GLU A 134 -0.26 23.96 22.22
N GLU A 135 0.00 22.73 21.75
CA GLU A 135 1.24 22.40 21.04
C GLU A 135 1.36 23.16 19.72
N ILE A 136 0.27 23.25 18.94
CA ILE A 136 0.22 24.01 17.69
C ILE A 136 0.49 25.50 17.95
N GLU A 137 -0.15 26.09 18.97
CA GLU A 137 0.07 27.50 19.34
C GLU A 137 1.53 27.76 19.73
N LYS A 138 2.11 26.89 20.54
CA LYS A 138 3.52 26.99 20.96
C LYS A 138 4.50 26.83 19.79
N LEU A 139 4.20 25.93 18.85
CA LEU A 139 4.99 25.76 17.63
C LEU A 139 4.89 26.98 16.73
N GLU A 140 3.70 27.58 16.61
CA GLU A 140 3.49 28.81 15.86
C GLU A 140 4.22 30.01 16.49
N GLU A 141 4.20 30.14 17.81
CA GLU A 141 4.96 31.14 18.54
C GLU A 141 6.47 30.97 18.31
N ARG A 142 6.97 29.73 18.43
CA ARG A 142 8.38 29.42 18.15
C ARG A 142 8.77 29.75 16.71
N ALA A 143 7.92 29.39 15.75
CA ALA A 143 8.15 29.70 14.33
C ALA A 143 8.15 31.23 14.08
N SER A 144 7.29 31.97 14.79
CA SER A 144 7.23 33.43 14.72
C SER A 144 8.45 34.09 15.34
N SER A 145 8.90 33.59 16.49
CA SER A 145 10.12 34.04 17.17
C SER A 145 11.35 33.79 16.29
N LEU A 146 11.48 32.58 15.71
CA LEU A 146 12.57 32.23 14.82
C LEU A 146 12.58 33.10 13.56
N ARG A 147 11.42 33.37 12.95
CA ARG A 147 11.30 34.29 11.81
C ARG A 147 11.79 35.70 12.15
N LYS A 148 11.43 36.23 13.33
CA LYS A 148 11.91 37.54 13.82
C LYS A 148 13.42 37.54 14.03
N GLU A 149 13.97 36.48 14.61
CA GLU A 149 15.41 36.36 14.86
C GLU A 149 16.22 36.28 13.56
N VAL A 150 15.75 35.50 12.58
CA VAL A 150 16.37 35.42 11.25
C VAL A 150 16.35 36.78 10.57
N ALA A 151 15.24 37.50 10.60
CA ALA A 151 15.16 38.85 10.05
C ALA A 151 16.13 39.82 10.73
N LYS A 152 16.25 39.76 12.07
CA LYS A 152 17.19 40.57 12.85
C LYS A 152 18.65 40.26 12.50
N LYS A 153 19.01 38.97 12.43
CA LYS A 153 20.37 38.53 12.07
C LYS A 153 20.73 38.96 10.65
N ASN A 154 19.80 38.83 9.69
CA ASN A 154 19.99 39.28 8.32
C ASN A 154 20.19 40.80 8.24
N LEU A 155 19.45 41.58 9.03
CA LEU A 155 19.65 43.02 9.11
C LEU A 155 21.04 43.38 9.64
N HIS A 156 21.51 42.68 10.68
CA HIS A 156 22.85 42.91 11.22
C HIS A 156 23.95 42.56 10.22
N LEU A 157 23.83 41.43 9.52
CA LEU A 157 24.75 41.06 8.44
C LEU A 157 24.78 42.11 7.33
N LYS A 158 23.63 42.67 6.95
CA LYS A 158 23.56 43.74 5.95
C LYS A 158 24.36 44.96 6.40
N ILE A 159 24.19 45.40 7.65
CA ILE A 159 24.94 46.54 8.21
C ILE A 159 26.45 46.27 8.16
N LEU A 160 26.90 45.09 8.59
CA LEU A 160 28.32 44.73 8.55
C LEU A 160 28.88 44.70 7.11
N ILE A 161 28.09 44.18 6.16
CA ILE A 161 28.47 44.17 4.75
C ILE A 161 28.58 45.59 4.20
N ASP A 162 27.65 46.49 4.54
CA ASP A 162 27.66 47.87 4.09
C ASP A 162 28.85 48.63 4.71
N GLN A 163 29.12 48.44 6.01
CA GLN A 163 30.33 48.99 6.66
C GLN A 163 31.63 48.51 6.02
N LEU A 164 31.71 47.23 5.64
CA LEU A 164 32.88 46.69 4.95
C LEU A 164 33.04 47.31 3.55
N ARG A 165 31.94 47.50 2.82
CA ARG A 165 31.95 48.14 1.50
C ARG A 165 32.39 49.60 1.58
N ASP A 166 31.93 50.33 2.59
CA ASP A 166 32.34 51.71 2.85
C ASP A 166 33.84 51.77 3.14
N LEU A 167 34.34 50.90 4.03
CA LEU A 167 35.76 50.84 4.36
C LEU A 167 36.63 50.50 3.13
N ILE A 168 36.20 49.55 2.29
CA ILE A 168 36.91 49.23 1.04
C ILE A 168 36.94 50.44 0.11
N THR A 169 35.83 51.18 0.02
CA THR A 169 35.72 52.40 -0.79
C THR A 169 36.69 53.46 -0.28
N ASP A 170 36.70 53.72 1.02
CA ASP A 170 37.61 54.66 1.66
C ASP A 170 39.08 54.27 1.38
N ILE A 171 39.47 53.01 1.64
CA ILE A 171 40.83 52.51 1.36
C ILE A 171 41.22 52.72 -0.12
N SER A 172 40.29 52.47 -1.03
CA SER A 172 40.53 52.66 -2.48
C SER A 172 40.81 54.13 -2.83
N THR A 173 40.21 55.09 -2.11
CA THR A 173 40.53 56.52 -2.29
C THR A 173 41.95 56.87 -1.85
N TRP A 174 42.47 56.21 -0.81
CA TRP A 174 43.85 56.41 -0.33
C TRP A 174 44.91 55.70 -1.19
N GLN A 175 44.52 54.63 -1.90
CA GLN A 175 45.41 53.84 -2.74
C GLN A 175 45.44 54.27 -4.21
N SER A 176 44.67 55.30 -4.58
CA SER A 176 44.73 55.86 -5.93
C SER A 176 46.12 56.49 -6.17
N PRO A 177 46.89 56.06 -7.20
CA PRO A 177 48.18 56.65 -7.48
C PRO A 177 48.01 58.15 -7.76
N CYS A 178 48.72 59.02 -7.04
CA CYS A 178 48.92 60.39 -7.49
C CYS A 178 49.67 60.30 -8.82
N THR A 179 48.96 60.47 -9.94
CA THR A 179 49.59 60.57 -11.26
C THR A 179 50.50 61.79 -11.26
N THR A 180 51.81 61.56 -11.25
CA THR A 180 52.84 62.57 -11.54
C THR A 180 53.04 62.73 -13.03
#